data_AF-S1NGQ6-F1
#
_entry.id   AF-S1NGQ6-F1
#
_cell.length_a   1.000
_cell.length_b   1.000
_cell.length_c   1.000
_cell.angle_alpha   90.00
_cell.angle_beta   90.00
_cell.angle_gamma   90.00
#
_symmetry.space_group_name_H-M   'P 1'
#
loop_
_entity.id
_entity.type
_entity.pdbx_description
1 polymer ?
#
loop_
_entity_poly.entity_id
_entity_poly.type
_entity_poly.pdbx_seq_one_letter_code
_entity_poly.pdbx_strand_id
1 'polypeptide(L)'
;MKKLAIITTLVGGLLFFTACGNKQFLDTTYTFKYAMVQLPDGTVKKGKVASWKDYEGEQLQIKFTDGTTVLVNSNNAVLSVEPIK
;
A
#
# COMPACT_ATOMS: atom_id res chain seq x y z
N MET A 1 -33.99 15.10 -15.77
CA MET A 1 -32.69 15.71 -15.42
C MET A 1 -32.30 15.48 -13.96
N LYS A 2 -33.14 15.80 -12.97
CA LYS A 2 -32.83 15.56 -11.53
C LYS A 2 -32.51 14.09 -11.18
N LYS A 3 -33.27 13.14 -11.74
CA LYS A 3 -33.04 11.69 -11.55
C LYS A 3 -31.74 11.19 -12.18
N LEU A 4 -31.31 11.79 -13.30
CA LEU A 4 -30.08 11.40 -13.99
C LEU A 4 -28.85 11.91 -13.22
N ALA A 5 -28.90 13.16 -12.72
CA ALA A 5 -27.86 13.72 -11.86
C ALA A 5 -27.63 12.88 -10.59
N ILE A 6 -28.71 12.40 -9.95
CA ILE A 6 -28.63 11.56 -8.75
C ILE A 6 -27.93 10.22 -9.04
N ILE A 7 -28.23 9.59 -10.18
CA ILE A 7 -27.59 8.33 -10.58
C ILE A 7 -26.09 8.53 -10.83
N THR A 8 -25.71 9.63 -11.49
CA THR A 8 -24.29 9.96 -11.73
C THR A 8 -23.55 10.21 -10.41
N THR A 9 -24.18 10.86 -9.42
CA THR A 9 -23.56 11.09 -8.10
C THR A 9 -23.45 9.79 -7.28
N LEU A 10 -24.43 8.90 -7.35
CA LEU A 10 -24.39 7.61 -6.64
C LEU A 10 -23.36 6.64 -7.21
N VAL A 11 -23.29 6.52 -8.55
CA VAL A 11 -22.30 5.65 -9.21
C VAL A 11 -20.89 6.22 -9.06
N GLY A 12 -20.73 7.55 -9.14
CA GLY A 12 -19.47 8.21 -8.86
C GLY A 12 -19.01 8.00 -7.41
N GLY A 13 -19.92 8.11 -6.44
CA GLY A 13 -19.62 7.92 -5.01
C GLY A 13 -19.19 6.49 -4.64
N LEU A 14 -19.80 5.47 -5.25
CA LEU A 14 -19.46 4.05 -5.01
C LEU A 14 -18.04 3.69 -5.46
N LEU A 15 -17.52 4.34 -6.51
CA LEU A 15 -16.15 4.13 -6.98
C LEU A 15 -15.08 4.73 -6.05
N PHE A 16 -15.46 5.69 -5.19
CA PHE A 16 -14.56 6.26 -4.18
C PHE A 16 -14.49 5.44 -2.89
N PHE A 17 -15.52 4.65 -2.56
CA PHE A 17 -15.55 3.86 -1.32
C PHE A 17 -14.84 2.50 -1.42
N THR A 18 -14.49 2.03 -2.62
CA THR A 18 -13.61 0.85 -2.80
C THR A 18 -12.12 1.21 -2.81
N ALA A 19 -11.77 2.50 -2.72
CA ALA A 19 -10.38 2.96 -2.63
C ALA A 19 -9.82 2.81 -1.19
N CYS A 20 -9.97 1.63 -0.59
CA CYS A 20 -9.21 1.20 0.58
C CYS A 20 -7.92 0.51 0.11
N GLY A 21 -7.08 1.24 -0.61
CA GLY A 21 -5.81 0.73 -1.14
C GLY A 21 -4.91 1.88 -1.57
N ASN A 22 -3.60 1.71 -1.36
CA ASN A 22 -2.50 2.66 -1.58
C ASN A 22 -2.85 3.87 -2.47
N LYS A 23 -2.84 5.07 -1.89
CA LYS A 23 -3.07 6.34 -2.61
C LYS A 23 -1.89 6.67 -3.53
N GLN A 24 -1.85 6.07 -4.70
CA GLN A 24 -1.00 6.49 -5.81
C GLN A 24 -1.81 6.38 -7.10
N PHE A 25 -2.69 7.36 -7.34
CA PHE A 25 -3.74 7.29 -8.37
C PHE A 25 -3.22 7.35 -9.82
N LEU A 26 -1.91 7.46 -10.07
CA LEU A 26 -1.31 7.55 -11.41
C LEU A 26 0.06 6.87 -11.56
N ASP A 27 0.49 6.04 -10.62
CA ASP A 27 1.64 5.15 -10.82
C ASP A 27 1.30 3.75 -10.35
N THR A 28 0.46 3.10 -11.16
CA THR A 28 -0.04 1.73 -10.98
C THR A 28 0.90 0.68 -11.59
N THR A 29 2.16 1.01 -11.86
CA THR A 29 3.02 0.09 -12.61
C THR A 29 3.35 -1.16 -11.78
N TYR A 30 3.42 -1.07 -10.44
CA TYR A 30 3.70 -2.22 -9.58
C TYR A 30 2.91 -2.21 -8.27
N THR A 31 1.95 -3.14 -8.15
CA THR A 31 1.37 -3.48 -6.83
C THR A 31 2.33 -4.44 -6.13
N PHE A 32 3.22 -3.93 -5.28
CA PHE A 32 4.08 -4.78 -4.44
C PHE A 32 3.22 -5.52 -3.40
N LYS A 33 3.35 -6.86 -3.38
CA LYS A 33 2.55 -7.78 -2.54
C LYS A 33 3.36 -8.40 -1.42
N TYR A 34 4.67 -8.26 -1.45
CA TYR A 34 5.59 -8.81 -0.47
C TYR A 34 6.59 -7.75 -0.03
N ALA A 35 7.03 -7.87 1.23
CA ALA A 35 8.13 -7.08 1.76
C ALA A 35 9.10 -7.96 2.56
N MET A 36 10.35 -7.51 2.59
CA MET A 36 11.38 -7.92 3.54
C MET A 36 11.91 -6.65 4.21
N VAL A 37 11.98 -6.63 5.53
CA VAL A 37 12.39 -5.47 6.32
C VAL A 37 13.41 -5.92 7.35
N GLN A 38 14.60 -5.31 7.35
CA GLN A 38 15.59 -5.49 8.39
C GLN A 38 15.26 -4.57 9.58
N LEU A 39 15.04 -5.17 10.74
CA LEU A 39 14.73 -4.46 11.98
C LEU A 39 16.01 -4.04 12.72
N PRO A 40 15.94 -3.06 13.64
CA PRO A 40 17.12 -2.57 14.36
C PRO A 40 17.86 -3.62 15.20
N ASP A 41 17.17 -4.69 15.60
CA ASP A 41 17.74 -5.82 16.33
C ASP A 41 18.43 -6.85 15.41
N GLY A 42 18.53 -6.56 14.11
CA GLY A 42 19.12 -7.43 13.10
C GLY A 42 18.17 -8.52 12.59
N THR A 43 16.98 -8.66 13.17
CA THR A 43 15.98 -9.61 12.67
C THR A 43 15.37 -9.14 11.35
N VAL A 44 14.84 -10.08 10.58
CA VAL A 44 14.21 -9.80 9.29
C VAL A 44 12.74 -10.17 9.36
N LYS A 45 11.87 -9.18 9.15
CA LYS A 45 10.44 -9.42 8.94
C LYS A 45 10.17 -9.56 7.45
N LYS A 46 9.61 -10.70 7.04
CA LYS A 46 9.32 -11.02 5.64
C LYS A 46 7.91 -11.55 5.50
N GLY A 47 7.18 -11.14 4.47
CA GLY A 47 5.83 -11.67 4.23
C GLY A 47 4.98 -10.83 3.29
N LYS A 48 3.69 -11.18 3.23
CA LYS A 48 2.69 -10.45 2.43
C LYS A 48 2.36 -9.10 3.05
N VAL A 49 2.31 -8.07 2.20
CA VAL A 49 1.90 -6.72 2.60
C VAL A 49 0.43 -6.48 2.23
N ALA A 50 -0.29 -5.82 3.13
CA ALA A 50 -1.63 -5.32 2.90
C ALA A 50 -1.58 -3.96 2.18
N SER A 51 -0.63 -3.10 2.59
CA SER A 51 -0.43 -1.77 2.02
C SER A 51 0.98 -1.29 2.33
N TRP A 52 1.46 -0.34 1.53
CA TRP A 52 2.70 0.38 1.79
C TRP A 52 2.53 1.84 1.36
N LYS A 53 3.27 2.73 2.00
CA LYS A 53 3.24 4.16 1.69
C LYS A 53 4.64 4.73 1.85
N ASP A 54 5.10 5.45 0.84
CA ASP A 54 6.27 6.30 0.89
C ASP A 54 5.92 7.69 1.42
N TYR A 55 6.92 8.33 1.99
CA TYR A 55 6.89 9.71 2.45
C TYR A 55 8.09 10.44 1.87
N GLU A 56 8.09 11.77 1.96
CA GLU A 56 9.23 12.59 1.56
C GLU A 56 10.54 12.07 2.20
N GLY A 57 11.58 11.94 1.38
CA GLY A 57 12.86 11.36 1.76
C GLY A 57 12.89 9.83 1.67
N GLU A 58 13.57 9.19 2.61
CA GLU A 58 13.87 7.75 2.57
C GLU A 58 12.94 6.91 3.45
N GLN A 59 11.70 7.36 3.72
CA GLN A 59 10.82 6.71 4.68
C GLN A 59 9.72 5.89 3.99
N LEU A 60 9.59 4.63 4.39
CA LEU A 60 8.52 3.71 3.98
C LEU A 60 7.73 3.23 5.20
N GLN A 61 6.41 3.38 5.15
CA GLN A 61 5.50 2.66 6.05
C GLN A 61 5.02 1.39 5.35
N ILE A 62 5.24 0.24 5.98
CA ILE A 62 4.84 -1.07 5.47
C ILE A 62 3.89 -1.73 6.45
N LYS A 63 2.69 -2.09 5.99
CA LYS A 63 1.69 -2.83 6.77
C LYS A 63 1.59 -4.26 6.25
N PHE A 64 1.94 -5.22 7.09
CA PHE A 64 1.83 -6.64 6.80
C PHE A 64 0.39 -7.13 6.97
N THR A 65 0.07 -8.23 6.30
CA THR A 65 -1.25 -8.89 6.41
C THR A 65 -1.54 -9.46 7.80
N ASP A 66 -0.51 -9.71 8.62
CA ASP A 66 -0.64 -10.12 10.02
C ASP A 66 -0.97 -8.96 10.99
N GLY A 67 -1.15 -7.73 10.48
CA GLY A 67 -1.45 -6.53 11.26
C GLY A 67 -0.22 -5.74 11.71
N THR A 68 0.98 -6.30 11.59
CA THR A 68 2.22 -5.58 11.95
C THR A 68 2.42 -4.38 11.03
N THR A 69 2.71 -3.22 11.60
CA THR A 69 3.05 -2.00 10.86
C THR A 69 4.44 -1.54 11.26
N VAL A 70 5.28 -1.26 10.27
CA VAL A 70 6.64 -0.75 10.49
C VAL A 70 6.83 0.54 9.70
N LEU A 71 7.53 1.49 10.32
CA LEU A 71 8.06 2.67 9.65
C LEU A 71 9.57 2.48 9.56
N VAL A 72 10.11 2.49 8.34
CA VAL A 72 11.49 2.07 8.09
C VAL A 72 12.16 2.95 7.04
N ASN A 73 13.48 3.05 7.11
CA ASN A 73 14.27 3.63 6.04
C ASN A 73 14.25 2.71 4.80
N SER A 74 14.11 3.26 3.60
CA SER A 74 14.09 2.55 2.31
C SER A 74 15.29 1.62 2.14
N ASN A 75 16.47 1.99 2.63
CA ASN A 75 17.69 1.18 2.57
C ASN A 75 17.60 -0.15 3.33
N ASN A 76 16.65 -0.28 4.26
CA ASN A 76 16.43 -1.48 5.07
C ASN A 76 15.22 -2.29 4.61
N ALA A 77 14.61 -1.94 3.47
CA ALA A 77 13.39 -2.57 2.98
C ALA A 77 13.48 -2.97 1.51
N VAL A 78 12.93 -4.14 1.19
CA VAL A 78 12.69 -4.60 -0.18
C VAL A 78 11.19 -4.80 -0.36
N LEU A 79 10.64 -4.21 -1.42
CA LEU A 79 9.26 -4.44 -1.88
C LEU A 79 9.29 -5.29 -3.15
N SER A 80 8.40 -6.29 -3.25
CA SER A 80 8.37 -7.22 -4.37
C SER A 80 6.95 -7.57 -4.80
N VAL A 81 6.76 -7.75 -6.11
CA VAL A 81 5.52 -8.29 -6.69
C VAL A 81 5.42 -9.80 -6.43
N GLU A 82 6.57 -10.49 -6.49
CA GLU A 82 6.69 -11.93 -6.27
C GLU A 82 7.15 -12.26 -4.84
N PRO A 83 6.88 -13.48 -4.34
CA PRO A 83 7.43 -13.94 -3.07
C PRO A 83 8.96 -13.82 -3.06
N ILE A 84 9.49 -13.11 -2.07
CA ILE A 84 10.93 -13.03 -1.82
C ILE A 84 11.42 -14.41 -1.38
N LYS A 85 12.53 -14.91 -1.94
CA LYS A 85 13.12 -16.21 -1.58
C LYS A 85 13.96 -16.12 -0.32
#